data_AF-A0A428DBG9-F1
#
_entry.id   AF-A0A428DBG9-F1
#
_cell.length_a   1.000
_cell.length_b   1.000
_cell.length_c   1.000
_cell.angle_alpha   90.00
_cell.angle_beta   90.00
_cell.angle_gamma   90.00
#
_symmetry.space_group_name_H-M   'P 1'
#
loop_
_entity.id
_entity.type
_entity.pdbx_description
1 polymer ?
#
loop_
_entity_poly.entity_id
_entity_poly.type
_entity_poly.pdbx_seq_one_letter_code
_entity_poly.pdbx_strand_id
1 'polypeptide(L)'
;MVLIEATTMDGGGSNEIVMNPDELQAIMRYITTVEVSFQNNLAPKLKSLSETKYYEGGEASKAMDHYSKMLNKVNEVGDLYRRANSEILSMMGQWLQQDAQLRDDFLNGLSSNPTLVQNLETLGMIPRGDQ
;
A
#
# COMPACT_ATOMS: atom_id res chain seq x y z
N MET A 1 9.53 -38.69 -8.21
CA MET A 1 9.32 -39.37 -6.92
C MET A 1 9.35 -38.29 -5.86
N VAL A 2 8.19 -37.89 -5.36
CA VAL A 2 8.08 -36.91 -4.28
C VAL A 2 8.00 -37.70 -2.98
N LEU A 3 9.03 -37.62 -2.15
CA LEU A 3 8.95 -37.98 -0.75
C LEU A 3 8.79 -36.67 0.02
N ILE A 4 7.62 -36.48 0.62
CA ILE A 4 7.43 -35.52 1.69
C ILE A 4 7.20 -36.38 2.91
N GLU A 5 8.08 -36.29 3.89
CA GLU A 5 7.70 -36.24 5.30
C GLU A 5 8.92 -35.91 6.16
N ALA A 6 8.85 -34.76 6.84
CA ALA A 6 9.33 -34.60 8.20
C ALA A 6 8.65 -33.36 8.78
N THR A 7 7.59 -33.61 9.54
CA THR A 7 6.96 -32.62 10.41
C THR A 7 7.95 -32.27 11.52
N THR A 8 8.52 -31.07 11.49
CA THR A 8 9.18 -30.49 12.65
C THR A 8 8.36 -29.28 13.10
N MET A 9 7.74 -29.43 14.27
CA MET A 9 7.24 -28.30 15.06
C MET A 9 8.43 -27.39 15.36
N ASP A 10 8.44 -26.18 14.80
CA ASP A 10 9.47 -25.18 15.08
C ASP A 10 8.84 -23.90 15.65
N GLY A 11 9.58 -23.27 16.56
CA GLY A 11 9.16 -22.12 17.34
C GLY A 11 8.78 -20.93 16.47
N GLY A 12 8.04 -19.98 17.07
CA GLY A 12 7.53 -18.78 16.40
C GLY A 12 8.64 -17.94 15.76
N GLY A 13 9.01 -18.29 14.53
CA GLY A 13 9.77 -17.47 13.62
C GLY A 13 8.84 -16.39 13.08
N SER A 14 9.38 -15.18 12.93
CA SER A 14 8.76 -14.18 12.08
C SER A 14 8.65 -14.80 10.68
N ASN A 15 7.44 -15.23 10.31
CA ASN A 15 7.18 -15.67 8.95
C ASN A 15 7.51 -14.48 8.04
N GLU A 16 8.47 -14.67 7.15
CA GLU A 16 8.78 -13.67 6.13
C GLU A 16 7.51 -13.42 5.31
N ILE A 17 7.01 -12.18 5.35
CA ILE A 17 5.87 -11.79 4.53
C ILE A 17 6.43 -11.52 3.13
N VAL A 18 6.40 -12.56 2.29
CA VAL A 18 6.72 -12.44 0.88
C VAL A 18 5.47 -11.95 0.15
N MET A 19 5.54 -10.77 -0.45
CA MET A 19 4.45 -10.15 -1.19
C MET A 19 4.95 -9.73 -2.56
N ASN A 20 4.21 -10.06 -3.62
CA ASN A 20 4.58 -9.64 -4.97
C ASN A 20 4.07 -8.21 -5.29
N PRO A 21 4.60 -7.55 -6.34
CA PRO A 21 4.22 -6.17 -6.67
C PRO A 21 2.73 -5.98 -6.99
N ASP A 22 2.07 -6.98 -7.60
CA ASP A 22 0.66 -6.90 -7.95
C ASP A 22 -0.23 -6.99 -6.70
N GLU A 23 0.13 -7.84 -5.74
CA GLU A 23 -0.51 -7.95 -4.43
C GLU A 23 -0.37 -6.64 -3.64
N LEU A 24 0.81 -6.02 -3.68
CA LEU A 24 1.03 -4.71 -3.07
C LEU A 24 0.13 -3.64 -3.71
N GLN A 25 0.02 -3.62 -5.04
CA GLN A 25 -0.86 -2.70 -5.77
C GLN A 25 -2.33 -2.92 -5.43
N ALA A 26 -2.76 -4.17 -5.32
CA ALA A 26 -4.12 -4.50 -4.89
C ALA A 26 -4.39 -3.99 -3.48
N ILE A 27 -3.49 -4.24 -2.52
CA ILE A 27 -3.62 -3.79 -1.13
C ILE A 27 -3.68 -2.26 -1.07
N MET A 28 -2.83 -1.55 -1.80
CA MET A 28 -2.87 -0.08 -1.88
C MET A 28 -4.21 0.43 -2.39
N ARG A 29 -4.75 -0.18 -3.45
CA ARG A 29 -6.06 0.19 -3.98
C ARG A 29 -7.15 0.00 -2.93
N TYR A 30 -7.10 -1.10 -2.18
CA TYR A 30 -8.06 -1.34 -1.10
C TYR A 30 -7.96 -0.30 0.01
N ILE A 31 -6.76 -0.06 0.54
CA ILE A 31 -6.52 0.91 1.63
C ILE A 31 -6.96 2.32 1.19
N THR A 32 -6.60 2.73 -0.03
CA THR A 32 -7.01 4.03 -0.60
C THR A 32 -8.51 4.13 -0.77
N THR A 33 -9.17 3.08 -1.25
CA THR A 33 -10.62 3.08 -1.42
C THR A 33 -11.32 3.23 -0.06
N VAL A 34 -10.82 2.54 0.97
CA VAL A 34 -11.36 2.64 2.31
C VAL A 34 -11.15 4.05 2.87
N GLU A 35 -9.93 4.60 2.81
CA GLU A 35 -9.64 5.98 3.25
C GLU A 35 -10.60 6.99 2.62
N VAL A 36 -10.72 6.97 1.29
CA VAL A 36 -11.59 7.86 0.52
C VAL A 36 -13.06 7.69 0.94
N SER A 37 -13.52 6.46 1.19
CA SER A 37 -14.88 6.20 1.63
C SER A 37 -15.18 6.81 3.01
N PHE A 38 -14.20 6.74 3.93
CA PHE A 38 -14.34 7.32 5.27
C PHE A 38 -14.40 8.85 5.20
N GLN A 39 -13.46 9.47 4.46
CA GLN A 39 -13.34 10.93 4.39
C GLN A 39 -14.46 11.58 3.60
N ASN A 40 -14.83 11.02 2.45
CA ASN A 40 -15.72 11.70 1.51
C ASN A 40 -17.19 11.27 1.62
N ASN A 41 -17.47 10.11 2.22
CA ASN A 41 -18.83 9.60 2.35
C ASN A 41 -19.30 9.50 3.80
N LEU A 42 -18.56 8.78 4.64
CA LEU A 42 -19.05 8.39 5.96
C LEU A 42 -18.99 9.54 6.98
N ALA A 43 -17.84 10.20 7.11
CA ALA A 43 -17.68 11.31 8.07
C ALA A 43 -18.63 12.50 7.79
N PRO A 44 -18.83 12.96 6.54
CA PRO A 44 -19.78 14.04 6.25
C PRO A 44 -21.22 13.67 6.60
N LYS A 45 -21.65 12.44 6.28
CA LYS A 45 -23.01 11.96 6.58
C LYS A 45 -23.27 11.87 8.09
N LEU A 46 -22.31 11.35 8.85
CA LEU A 46 -22.39 11.30 10.31
C LEU A 46 -22.43 12.69 10.93
N LYS A 47 -21.63 13.62 10.40
CA LYS A 47 -21.66 15.03 10.83
C LYS A 47 -23.04 15.64 10.59
N SER A 48 -23.58 15.54 9.37
CA SER A 48 -24.92 16.04 9.06
C SER A 48 -26.00 15.45 9.96
N LEU A 49 -25.91 14.15 10.26
CA LEU A 49 -26.84 13.48 11.16
C LEU A 49 -26.70 13.92 12.62
N SER A 50 -25.47 14.19 13.08
CA SER A 50 -25.24 14.75 14.43
C SER A 50 -25.73 16.18 14.60
N GLU A 51 -25.81 16.94 13.50
CA GLU A 51 -26.25 18.35 13.49
C GLU A 51 -27.77 18.51 13.32
N THR A 52 -28.50 17.44 13.00
CA THR A 52 -29.97 17.48 12.86
C THR A 52 -30.67 17.70 14.20
N LYS A 53 -31.38 18.83 14.35
CA LYS A 53 -32.09 19.24 15.58
C LYS A 53 -33.51 18.67 15.74
N TYR A 54 -33.87 17.57 15.09
CA TYR A 54 -35.26 17.08 15.09
C TYR A 54 -35.72 16.50 16.45
N TYR A 55 -34.81 16.18 17.36
CA TYR A 55 -35.12 15.50 18.62
C TYR A 55 -34.45 16.19 19.81
N GLU A 56 -35.08 17.26 20.32
CA GLU A 56 -34.57 18.06 21.44
C GLU A 56 -34.91 17.47 22.83
N GLY A 57 -35.53 16.29 22.91
CA GLY A 57 -35.84 15.63 24.18
C GLY A 57 -36.28 14.16 24.06
N GLY A 58 -36.26 13.44 25.18
CA GLY A 58 -36.66 12.03 25.26
C GLY A 58 -35.59 11.02 24.81
N GLU A 59 -35.98 9.75 24.63
CA GLU A 59 -35.07 8.65 24.19
C GLU A 59 -34.38 8.94 22.84
N ALA A 60 -35.00 9.74 21.96
CA ALA A 60 -34.42 10.12 20.68
C ALA A 60 -33.23 11.10 20.81
N SER A 61 -33.18 11.91 21.88
CA SER A 61 -32.01 12.75 22.17
C SER A 61 -30.80 11.91 22.59
N LYS A 62 -31.03 10.78 23.29
CA LYS A 62 -29.94 9.83 23.64
C LYS A 62 -29.32 9.18 22.42
N ALA A 63 -30.11 8.92 21.38
CA ALA A 63 -29.60 8.41 20.10
C ALA A 63 -28.64 9.40 19.42
N MET A 64 -28.80 10.71 19.65
CA MET A 64 -27.91 11.73 19.09
C MET A 64 -26.50 11.69 19.69
N ASP A 65 -26.36 11.36 20.99
CA ASP A 65 -25.05 11.17 21.62
C ASP A 65 -24.25 10.00 21.00
N HIS A 66 -24.95 8.99 20.49
CA HIS A 66 -24.30 7.87 19.79
C HIS A 66 -23.71 8.29 18.44
N TYR A 67 -24.31 9.25 17.73
CA TYR A 67 -23.77 9.75 16.45
C TYR A 67 -22.46 10.52 16.64
N SER A 68 -22.34 11.32 17.69
CA SER A 68 -21.07 11.99 18.02
C SER A 68 -19.96 10.99 18.33
N LYS A 69 -20.26 9.92 19.08
CA LYS A 69 -19.30 8.83 19.35
C LYS A 69 -18.91 8.08 18.08
N MET A 70 -19.89 7.78 17.21
CA MET A 70 -19.64 7.14 15.92
C MET A 70 -18.79 8.02 15.00
N LEU A 71 -19.05 9.33 14.93
CA LEU A 71 -18.26 10.27 14.15
C LEU A 71 -16.80 10.28 14.61
N ASN A 72 -16.55 10.34 15.92
CA ASN A 72 -15.20 10.27 16.47
C ASN A 72 -14.50 8.97 16.07
N LYS A 73 -15.19 7.83 16.14
CA LYS A 73 -14.60 6.54 15.76
C LYS A 73 -14.33 6.45 14.26
N VAL A 74 -15.22 6.98 13.43
CA VAL A 74 -15.04 7.07 11.98
C VAL A 74 -13.84 7.93 11.63
N ASN A 75 -13.65 9.07 12.29
CA ASN A 75 -12.48 9.91 12.10
C ASN A 75 -11.20 9.19 12.52
N GLU A 76 -11.18 8.52 13.68
CA GLU A 76 -10.02 7.73 14.14
C GLU A 76 -9.64 6.64 13.14
N VAL A 77 -10.61 5.86 12.64
CA VAL A 77 -10.37 4.83 11.65
C VAL A 77 -9.89 5.44 10.32
N GLY A 78 -10.51 6.54 9.88
CA GLY A 78 -10.07 7.28 8.69
C GLY A 78 -8.62 7.76 8.79
N ASP A 79 -8.21 8.26 9.96
CA ASP A 79 -6.83 8.66 10.22
C ASP A 79 -5.84 7.50 10.19
N LEU A 80 -6.23 6.32 10.72
CA LEU A 80 -5.41 5.11 10.63
C LEU A 80 -5.19 4.68 9.18
N TYR A 81 -6.24 4.68 8.36
CA TYR A 81 -6.12 4.35 6.93
C TYR A 81 -5.27 5.38 6.18
N ARG A 82 -5.46 6.68 6.45
CA ARG A 82 -4.62 7.75 5.87
C ARG A 82 -3.15 7.58 6.22
N ARG A 83 -2.85 7.23 7.48
CA ARG A 83 -1.48 6.97 7.92
C ARG A 83 -0.91 5.75 7.21
N ALA A 84 -1.63 4.63 7.18
CA ALA A 84 -1.19 3.43 6.48
C ALA A 84 -0.90 3.71 5.00
N ASN A 85 -1.78 4.46 4.33
CA ASN A 85 -1.58 4.87 2.94
C ASN A 85 -0.33 5.72 2.76
N SER A 86 -0.07 6.66 3.68
CA SER A 86 1.12 7.51 3.63
C SER A 86 2.42 6.70 3.75
N GLU A 87 2.45 5.71 4.65
CA GLU A 87 3.62 4.83 4.81
C GLU A 87 3.87 3.98 3.55
N ILE A 88 2.80 3.42 2.96
CA ILE A 88 2.93 2.60 1.75
C ILE A 88 3.39 3.44 0.56
N LEU A 89 2.85 4.65 0.39
CA LEU A 89 3.29 5.57 -0.66
C LEU A 89 4.77 5.97 -0.49
N SER A 90 5.20 6.20 0.75
CA SER A 90 6.61 6.49 1.07
C SER A 90 7.52 5.32 0.68
N MET A 91 7.16 4.10 1.10
CA MET A 91 7.90 2.88 0.76
C MET A 91 7.99 2.67 -0.75
N MET A 92 6.90 2.89 -1.49
CA MET A 92 6.94 2.81 -2.96
C MET A 92 7.88 3.84 -3.58
N GLY A 93 7.88 5.07 -3.08
CA GLY A 93 8.79 6.11 -3.55
C GLY A 93 10.24 5.67 -3.40
N GLN A 94 10.58 5.04 -2.28
CA GLN A 94 11.91 4.46 -2.04
C GLN A 94 12.22 3.31 -2.99
N TRP A 95 11.28 2.41 -3.24
CA TRP A 95 11.48 1.28 -4.18
C TRP A 95 11.70 1.75 -5.61
N LEU A 96 10.92 2.72 -6.09
CA LEU A 96 11.12 3.31 -7.43
C LEU A 96 12.50 3.98 -7.54
N GLN A 97 12.94 4.66 -6.47
CA GLN A 97 14.27 5.25 -6.42
C GLN A 97 15.38 4.20 -6.44
N GLN A 98 15.22 3.11 -5.70
CA GLN A 98 16.15 1.98 -5.68
C GLN A 98 16.22 1.28 -7.05
N ASP A 99 15.08 1.07 -7.71
CA ASP A 99 15.01 0.47 -9.05
C ASP A 99 15.73 1.34 -10.10
N ALA A 100 15.50 2.66 -10.05
CA ALA A 100 16.22 3.60 -10.91
C ALA A 100 17.74 3.57 -10.66
N GLN A 101 18.17 3.51 -9.40
CA GLN A 101 19.58 3.40 -9.04
C GLN A 101 20.18 2.08 -9.54
N LEU A 102 19.49 0.96 -9.34
CA LEU A 102 19.91 -0.37 -9.83
C LEU A 102 20.09 -0.38 -11.35
N ARG A 103 19.15 0.23 -12.09
CA ARG A 103 19.26 0.41 -13.54
C ARG A 103 20.50 1.22 -13.90
N ASP A 104 20.72 2.35 -13.25
CA ASP A 104 21.84 3.25 -13.57
C ASP A 104 23.18 2.58 -13.23
N ASP A 105 23.27 1.88 -12.10
CA ASP A 105 24.44 1.10 -11.70
C ASP A 105 24.74 -0.03 -12.70
N PHE A 106 23.70 -0.71 -13.19
CA PHE A 106 23.83 -1.73 -14.24
C PHE A 106 24.38 -1.13 -15.54
N LEU A 107 23.81 -0.02 -16.01
CA LEU A 107 24.28 0.67 -17.23
C LEU A 107 25.72 1.16 -17.09
N ASN A 108 26.08 1.71 -15.93
CA ASN A 108 27.46 2.13 -15.63
C ASN A 108 28.41 0.92 -15.64
N GLY A 109 28.01 -0.20 -15.04
CA GLY A 109 28.75 -1.46 -15.07
C GLY A 109 28.97 -2.00 -16.49
N LEU A 110 27.97 -1.87 -17.37
CA LEU A 110 28.10 -2.25 -18.79
C LEU A 110 29.09 -1.37 -19.53
N SER A 111 29.03 -0.05 -19.36
CA SER A 111 29.99 0.87 -19.98
C SER A 111 31.45 0.59 -19.58
N SER A 112 31.65 -0.06 -18.44
CA SER A 112 32.94 -0.50 -17.92
C SER A 112 33.45 -1.82 -18.52
N ASN A 113 32.63 -2.54 -19.30
CA ASN A 113 32.99 -3.80 -19.94
C ASN A 113 32.47 -3.90 -21.40
N PRO A 114 33.27 -3.49 -22.40
CA PRO A 114 32.85 -3.41 -23.80
C PRO A 114 32.43 -4.75 -24.41
N THR A 115 32.99 -5.87 -23.92
CA THR A 115 32.61 -7.22 -24.38
C THR A 115 31.19 -7.60 -23.93
N LEU A 116 30.80 -7.22 -22.71
CA LEU A 116 29.45 -7.43 -22.21
C LEU A 116 28.42 -6.61 -23.00
N VAL A 117 28.74 -5.35 -23.33
CA VAL A 117 27.90 -4.49 -24.18
C VAL A 117 27.66 -5.17 -25.53
N GLN A 118 28.73 -5.61 -26.20
CA GLN A 118 28.65 -6.30 -27.49
C GLN A 118 27.76 -7.56 -27.44
N ASN A 119 27.84 -8.34 -26.35
CA ASN A 119 27.02 -9.53 -26.15
C ASN A 119 25.53 -9.18 -25.97
N LEU A 120 25.21 -8.13 -25.19
CA LEU A 120 23.83 -7.69 -24.97
C LEU A 120 23.20 -7.06 -26.22
N GLU A 121 23.98 -6.34 -27.02
CA GLU A 121 23.59 -5.85 -28.35
C GLU A 121 23.30 -6.99 -29.34
N THR A 122 24.09 -8.08 -29.26
CA THR A 122 23.89 -9.27 -30.09
C THR A 122 22.62 -10.01 -29.69
N LEU A 123 22.31 -10.03 -28.39
CA LEU A 123 21.10 -10.62 -27.81
C LEU A 123 19.85 -9.73 -27.94
N GLY A 124 19.99 -8.48 -28.42
CA GLY A 124 18.87 -7.54 -28.60
C GLY A 124 18.28 -7.01 -27.29
N MET A 125 19.01 -7.12 -26.17
CA MET A 125 18.58 -6.66 -24.85
C MET A 125 18.77 -5.16 -24.65
N ILE A 126 19.67 -4.55 -25.43
CA ILE A 126 19.90 -3.11 -25.50
C ILE A 126 19.97 -2.68 -26.98
N PRO A 127 19.64 -1.41 -27.31
CA PRO A 127 19.80 -0.89 -28.66
C PRO A 127 21.27 -1.03 -29.11
N ARG A 128 21.49 -1.46 -30.35
CA ARG A 128 22.84 -1.40 -30.94
C ARG A 128 23.25 0.06 -31.05
N GLY A 129 24.45 0.40 -30.56
CA GLY A 129 25.02 1.71 -30.81
C GLY A 129 25.09 1.95 -32.32
N ASP A 130 24.49 3.04 -32.79
CA ASP A 130 24.64 3.50 -34.17
C ASP A 130 26.14 3.70 -34.45
N GLN A 131 26.65 3.00 -35.47
CA GLN A 131 28.01 3.21 -36.00
C GLN A 131 28.08 4.49 -36.82
#